data_AF-A0AA52FFG2-F1
#
_entry.id   AF-A0AA52FFG2-F1
#
_cell.length_a   1.000
_cell.length_b   1.000
_cell.length_c   1.000
_cell.angle_alpha   90.00
_cell.angle_beta   90.00
_cell.angle_gamma   90.00
#
_symmetry.space_group_name_H-M   'P 1'
#
loop_
_entity.id
_entity.type
_entity.pdbx_description
1 polymer ?
#
loop_
_entity_poly.entity_id
_entity_poly.type
_entity_poly.pdbx_seq_one_letter_code
_entity_poly.pdbx_strand_id
1 'polypeptide(L)'
;MGFDVHADDLDSYATQVGRAAEDFQHAGRYALQHGDVAVSNEGLFGLIAGAHGGVLERVSAALTKAESVLRAAQTELVKSAQYYRETDHGNAATLDATYPTSKR
;
A
#
# COMPACT_ATOMS: atom_id res chain seq x y z
N MET A 1 -17.49 8.59 24.04
CA MET A 1 -16.57 7.82 23.17
C MET A 1 -15.49 8.79 22.72
N GLY A 2 -14.24 8.57 23.12
CA GLY A 2 -13.10 9.34 22.62
C GLY A 2 -12.51 8.65 21.41
N PHE A 3 -12.13 9.43 20.40
CA PHE A 3 -11.30 8.95 19.29
C PHE A 3 -9.85 9.07 19.76
N ASP A 4 -9.12 7.95 19.73
CA ASP A 4 -7.71 7.88 20.09
C ASP A 4 -6.94 7.21 18.94
N VAL A 5 -5.75 7.73 18.65
CA VAL A 5 -4.91 7.26 17.54
C VAL A 5 -3.52 6.98 18.08
N HIS A 6 -3.11 5.72 17.99
CA HIS A 6 -1.74 5.33 18.32
C HIS A 6 -0.90 5.33 17.05
N ALA A 7 0.16 6.15 17.03
CA ALA A 7 1.07 6.24 15.90
C ALA A 7 1.70 4.87 15.54
N ASP A 8 1.98 4.04 16.55
CA ASP A 8 2.54 2.69 16.36
C ASP A 8 1.58 1.74 15.63
N ASP A 9 0.27 1.91 15.83
CA ASP A 9 -0.75 1.14 15.11
C ASP A 9 -0.83 1.58 13.64
N LEU A 10 -0.67 2.89 13.37
CA LEU A 10 -0.59 3.42 12.02
C LEU A 10 0.65 2.89 11.27
N ASP A 11 1.81 2.85 11.92
CA ASP A 11 3.04 2.29 11.34
C ASP A 11 2.92 0.78 11.08
N SER A 12 2.30 0.05 12.02
CA SER A 12 2.03 -1.38 11.88
C SER A 12 1.09 -1.65 10.72
N TYR A 13 0.04 -0.86 10.57
CA TYR A 13 -0.89 -0.98 9.45
C TYR A 13 -0.24 -0.56 8.11
N ALA A 14 0.58 0.51 8.10
CA ALA A 14 1.35 0.91 6.93
C ALA A 14 2.26 -0.23 6.44
N THR A 15 2.87 -0.98 7.35
CA THR A 15 3.67 -2.16 7.03
C THR A 15 2.84 -3.25 6.36
N GLN A 16 1.63 -3.52 6.85
CA GLN A 16 0.72 -4.50 6.23
C GLN A 16 0.27 -4.06 4.82
N VAL A 17 -0.05 -2.78 4.65
CA VAL A 17 -0.41 -2.20 3.36
C VAL A 17 0.76 -2.27 2.37
N GLY A 18 1.99 -2.03 2.85
CA GLY A 18 3.21 -2.19 2.06
C GLY A 18 3.41 -3.63 1.57
N ARG A 19 3.24 -4.63 2.45
CA ARG A 19 3.29 -6.05 2.07
C ARG A 19 2.22 -6.41 1.04
N ALA A 20 1.00 -5.91 1.21
CA ALA A 20 -0.05 -6.12 0.22
C ALA A 20 0.37 -5.54 -1.15
N ALA A 21 0.96 -4.34 -1.20
CA ALA A 21 1.45 -3.76 -2.45
C ALA A 21 2.50 -4.66 -3.13
N GLU A 22 3.41 -5.26 -2.35
CA GLU A 22 4.39 -6.23 -2.86
C GLU A 22 3.72 -7.51 -3.40
N ASP A 23 2.68 -8.01 -2.72
CA ASP A 23 1.92 -9.17 -3.19
C ASP A 23 1.22 -8.89 -4.53
N PHE A 24 0.62 -7.71 -4.71
CA PHE A 24 0.02 -7.29 -5.98
C PHE A 24 1.07 -7.20 -7.11
N GLN A 25 2.25 -6.67 -6.79
CA GLN A 25 3.37 -6.62 -7.74
C GLN A 25 3.84 -8.03 -8.14
N HIS A 26 3.96 -8.95 -7.17
CA HIS A 26 4.33 -10.34 -7.43
C HIS A 26 3.26 -11.06 -8.25
N ALA A 27 1.98 -10.87 -7.94
CA ALA A 27 0.88 -11.44 -8.70
C ALA A 27 0.90 -10.97 -10.16
N GLY A 28 1.18 -9.68 -10.40
CA GLY A 28 1.31 -9.13 -11.77
C GLY A 28 2.46 -9.76 -12.54
N ARG A 29 3.64 -9.87 -11.90
CA ARG A 29 4.81 -10.55 -12.49
C ARG A 29 4.52 -12.02 -12.80
N TYR A 30 3.88 -12.73 -11.88
CA TYR A 30 3.49 -14.13 -12.07
C TYR A 30 2.52 -14.29 -13.24
N ALA A 31 1.49 -13.45 -13.32
CA ALA A 31 0.50 -13.48 -14.39
C ALA A 31 1.15 -13.22 -15.76
N LEU A 32 2.09 -12.28 -15.87
CA LEU A 32 2.81 -12.02 -17.12
C LEU A 32 3.76 -13.17 -17.49
N GLN A 33 4.48 -13.73 -16.51
CA GLN A 33 5.47 -14.78 -16.74
C GLN A 33 4.84 -16.12 -17.13
N HIS A 34 3.71 -16.47 -16.52
CA HIS A 34 3.07 -17.78 -16.70
C HIS A 34 1.77 -17.72 -17.50
N GLY A 35 1.27 -16.52 -17.79
CA GLY A 35 0.06 -16.33 -18.58
C GLY A 35 0.29 -16.42 -20.07
N ASP A 36 1.51 -16.19 -20.57
CA ASP A 36 1.75 -16.17 -22.02
C ASP A 36 1.44 -17.52 -22.68
N VAL A 37 0.67 -17.49 -23.76
CA VAL A 37 0.28 -18.68 -24.52
C VAL A 37 0.81 -18.55 -25.94
N ALA A 38 1.95 -19.18 -26.19
CA ALA A 38 2.56 -19.25 -27.51
C ALA A 38 1.83 -20.29 -28.39
N VAL A 39 0.69 -19.90 -28.98
CA VAL A 39 0.00 -20.67 -30.03
C VAL A 39 0.19 -19.98 -31.38
N SER A 40 0.09 -20.72 -32.49
CA SER A 40 0.08 -20.11 -33.82
C SER A 40 -1.08 -19.11 -33.91
N ASN A 41 -0.80 -17.89 -34.38
CA ASN A 41 -1.77 -16.78 -34.53
C ASN A 41 -2.82 -17.02 -35.62
N GLU A 42 -3.10 -18.28 -35.96
CA GLU A 42 -3.96 -18.68 -37.07
C GLU A 42 -5.13 -19.54 -36.57
N GLY A 43 -6.29 -19.38 -37.23
CA GLY A 43 -7.50 -20.14 -36.92
C GLY A 43 -8.10 -19.83 -35.54
N LEU A 44 -8.94 -20.74 -35.05
CA LEU A 44 -9.68 -20.58 -33.79
C LEU A 44 -8.74 -20.41 -32.57
N PHE A 45 -7.58 -21.06 -32.58
CA PHE A 45 -6.60 -20.95 -31.51
C PHE A 45 -5.92 -19.57 -31.45
N GLY A 46 -5.67 -18.92 -32.58
CA GLY A 46 -5.18 -17.54 -32.61
C GLY A 46 -6.18 -16.54 -32.03
N LEU A 47 -7.47 -16.75 -32.28
CA LEU A 47 -8.57 -15.94 -31.70
C LEU A 47 -8.62 -16.06 -30.17
N ILE A 48 -8.49 -17.29 -29.65
CA ILE A 48 -8.45 -17.56 -28.21
C ILE A 48 -7.18 -16.97 -27.59
N ALA A 49 -6.02 -17.16 -28.22
CA ALA A 49 -4.75 -16.60 -27.74
C ALA A 49 -4.79 -15.06 -27.68
N GLY A 50 -5.37 -14.40 -28.70
CA GLY A 50 -5.55 -12.95 -28.70
C GLY A 50 -6.50 -12.47 -27.60
N ALA A 51 -7.64 -13.14 -27.41
CA ALA A 51 -8.57 -12.81 -26.32
C ALA A 51 -7.91 -12.99 -24.94
N HIS A 52 -7.13 -14.06 -24.76
CA HIS A 52 -6.36 -14.31 -23.54
C HIS A 52 -5.30 -13.23 -23.28
N GLY A 53 -4.53 -12.84 -24.30
CA GLY A 53 -3.56 -11.74 -24.19
C GLY A 53 -4.21 -10.42 -23.74
N GLY A 54 -5.38 -10.07 -24.29
CA GLY A 54 -6.13 -8.89 -23.86
C GLY A 54 -6.64 -8.98 -22.42
N VAL A 55 -6.97 -10.18 -21.92
CA VAL A 55 -7.32 -10.38 -20.51
C VAL A 55 -6.09 -10.22 -19.63
N LEU A 56 -4.94 -10.81 -20.00
CA LEU A 56 -3.70 -10.67 -19.24
C LEU A 56 -3.26 -9.21 -19.11
N GLU A 57 -3.37 -8.43 -20.19
CA GLU A 57 -3.05 -7.01 -20.16
C GLU A 57 -3.92 -6.25 -19.15
N ARG A 58 -5.24 -6.50 -19.16
CA ARG A 58 -6.18 -5.87 -18.21
C ARG A 58 -5.90 -6.29 -16.77
N VAL A 59 -5.61 -7.56 -16.54
CA VAL A 59 -5.27 -8.08 -15.20
C VAL A 59 -3.98 -7.42 -14.71
N SER A 60 -2.93 -7.38 -15.55
CA SER A 60 -1.66 -6.74 -15.22
C SER A 60 -1.83 -5.24 -14.90
N ALA A 61 -2.62 -4.53 -15.71
CA ALA A 61 -2.93 -3.12 -15.47
C ALA A 61 -3.69 -2.91 -14.15
N ALA A 62 -4.67 -3.77 -13.84
CA ALA A 62 -5.43 -3.69 -12.59
C ALA A 62 -4.55 -3.95 -11.36
N LEU A 63 -3.68 -4.96 -11.42
CA LEU A 63 -2.74 -5.29 -10.34
C LEU A 63 -1.73 -4.15 -10.12
N THR A 64 -1.20 -3.57 -11.20
CA THR A 64 -0.31 -2.40 -11.15
C THR A 64 -1.00 -1.20 -10.52
N LYS A 65 -2.27 -0.96 -10.86
CA LYS A 65 -3.05 0.14 -10.28
C LYS A 65 -3.30 -0.09 -8.79
N ALA A 66 -3.64 -1.30 -8.38
CA ALA A 66 -3.83 -1.66 -6.98
C ALA A 66 -2.54 -1.47 -6.17
N GLU A 67 -1.39 -1.94 -6.68
CA GLU A 67 -0.08 -1.70 -6.08
C GLU A 67 0.15 -0.19 -5.86
N SER A 68 -0.05 0.63 -6.89
CA SER A 68 0.15 2.08 -6.81
C SER A 68 -0.71 2.74 -5.72
N VAL A 69 -1.98 2.35 -5.62
CA VAL A 69 -2.89 2.87 -4.59
C VAL A 69 -2.44 2.45 -3.19
N LEU A 70 -2.04 1.19 -3.01
CA LEU A 70 -1.55 0.69 -1.73
C LEU A 70 -0.26 1.39 -1.30
N ARG A 71 0.70 1.62 -2.21
CA ARG A 71 1.92 2.39 -1.92
C ARG A 71 1.62 3.84 -1.50
N ALA A 72 0.64 4.47 -2.15
CA ALA A 72 0.20 5.80 -1.77
C ALA A 72 -0.44 5.79 -0.36
N ALA A 73 -1.29 4.81 -0.08
CA ALA A 73 -1.91 4.64 1.24
C ALA A 73 -0.87 4.39 2.35
N GLN A 74 0.11 3.51 2.10
CA GLN A 74 1.24 3.28 3.01
C GLN A 74 1.98 4.60 3.31
N THR A 75 2.26 5.39 2.29
CA THR A 75 2.95 6.68 2.44
C THR A 75 2.16 7.64 3.33
N GLU A 76 0.86 7.76 3.11
CA GLU A 76 0.01 8.66 3.92
C GLU A 76 -0.20 8.15 5.35
N LEU A 77 -0.21 6.83 5.57
CA LEU A 77 -0.24 6.26 6.93
C LEU A 77 1.03 6.61 7.72
N VAL A 78 2.21 6.49 7.09
CA VAL A 78 3.49 6.88 7.74
C VAL A 78 3.52 8.37 8.06
N LYS A 79 3.06 9.22 7.13
CA LYS A 79 2.94 10.67 7.38
C LYS A 79 1.98 10.97 8.52
N SER A 80 0.85 10.27 8.58
CA SER A 80 -0.13 10.43 9.65
C SER A 80 0.45 10.01 11.01
N ALA A 81 1.17 8.88 11.06
CA ALA A 81 1.87 8.44 12.26
C ALA A 81 2.87 9.51 12.75
N GLN A 82 3.66 10.08 11.82
CA GLN A 82 4.59 11.16 12.14
C GLN A 82 3.86 12.40 12.68
N TYR A 83 2.76 12.82 12.04
CA TYR A 83 1.97 13.97 12.48
C TYR A 83 1.45 13.81 13.91
N TYR A 84 0.93 12.62 14.27
CA TYR A 84 0.46 12.35 15.62
C TYR A 84 1.61 12.34 16.63
N ARG A 85 2.77 11.75 16.30
CA ARG A 85 3.96 11.82 17.18
C ARG A 85 4.38 13.26 17.45
N GLU A 86 4.48 14.09 16.41
CA GLU A 86 4.88 15.49 16.54
C GLU A 86 3.87 16.31 17.36
N THR A 87 2.58 16.08 17.14
CA THR A 87 1.51 16.80 17.85
C THR A 87 1.42 16.36 19.31
N ASP A 88 1.46 15.06 19.60
CA ASP A 88 1.39 14.54 20.97
C ASP A 88 2.63 14.93 21.78
N HIS A 89 3.84 14.78 21.21
CA HIS A 89 5.06 15.26 21.87
C HIS A 89 5.05 16.78 22.05
N GLY A 90 4.57 17.55 21.07
CA GLY A 90 4.47 19.00 21.16
C GLY A 90 3.48 19.46 22.24
N ASN A 91 2.34 18.80 22.33
CA ASN A 91 1.34 19.04 23.37
C ASN A 91 1.88 18.65 24.75
N ALA A 92 2.54 17.50 24.87
CA ALA A 92 3.18 17.07 26.12
C ALA A 92 4.28 18.05 26.57
N ALA A 93 5.16 18.48 25.67
CA ALA A 93 6.21 19.44 25.98
C ALA A 93 5.65 20.82 26.40
N THR A 94 4.56 21.26 25.75
CA THR A 94 3.86 22.50 26.11
C THR A 94 3.24 22.38 27.50
N LEU A 95 2.60 21.24 27.80
CA LEU A 95 2.02 20.97 29.11
C LEU A 95 3.09 20.91 30.20
N ASP A 96 4.21 20.21 29.94
CA ASP A 96 5.37 20.15 30.84
C ASP A 96 5.94 21.53 31.15
N ALA A 97 5.98 22.43 30.16
CA ALA A 97 6.41 23.81 30.35
C ALA A 97 5.47 24.66 31.22
N THR A 98 4.21 24.24 31.42
CA THR A 98 3.26 24.92 32.32
C THR A 98 3.41 24.49 33.78
N TYR A 99 4.07 23.37 34.05
CA TYR A 99 4.32 22.95 35.43
C TYR A 99 5.49 23.74 36.03
N PRO A 100 5.37 24.21 37.30
CA PRO A 100 6.47 24.89 37.95
C PRO A 100 7.68 23.97 38.05
N THR A 101 8.88 24.51 37.85
CA THR A 101 10.14 23.76 38.00
C THR A 101 10.18 23.10 39.37
N SER A 102 10.13 21.76 39.40
CA SER A 102 10.16 21.02 40.67
C SER A 102 11.47 21.34 41.38
N LYS A 103 11.40 21.94 42.56
CA LYS A 103 12.58 22.14 43.41
C LYS A 103 13.07 20.75 43.85
N ARG A 104 14.28 20.42 43.42
CA ARG A 104 15.09 19.37 44.03
C ARG A 104 15.78 19.93 45.27
#